data_AF-A0A522KCT5-F1
#
_entry.id   AF-A0A522KCT5-F1
#
_cell.length_a   1.000
_cell.length_b   1.000
_cell.length_c   1.000
_cell.angle_alpha   90.00
_cell.angle_beta   90.00
_cell.angle_gamma   90.00
#
_symmetry.space_group_name_H-M   'P 1'
#
loop_
_entity.id
_entity.type
_entity.pdbx_description
1 polymer ?
#
loop_
_entity_poly.entity_id
_entity_poly.type
_entity_poly.pdbx_seq_one_letter_code
_entity_poly.pdbx_strand_id
1 'polypeptide(L)'
;MKIGEPPSEYLSTTEVDQALQDLSGAEWARAKSECRWISGNLPGFSGNDLLQEACVRLLAGGRHWKRGVPAVVTLKNVMRSIASDTRESIKDGPMDVYAIVDEGAGVEDNDESATSICAVELQTPDRVADANAQLAALQEAVKGDDDAQLLLMAWAEGLHGKDAAEELGFDMKRMDAARKRLERRIAALAEERSTE
;
A
#
# COMPACT_ATOMS: atom_id res chain seq x y z
N MET A 1 -48.46 -12.35 7.04
CA MET A 1 -47.27 -11.90 7.76
C MET A 1 -46.07 -12.64 7.18
N LYS A 2 -45.36 -12.05 6.22
CA LYS A 2 -44.16 -12.68 5.65
C LYS A 2 -43.05 -12.54 6.67
N ILE A 3 -42.56 -13.66 7.18
CA ILE A 3 -41.35 -13.75 8.00
C ILE A 3 -40.23 -13.20 7.11
N GLY A 4 -39.66 -12.06 7.49
CA GLY A 4 -38.56 -11.44 6.76
C GLY A 4 -37.40 -12.43 6.70
N GLU A 5 -36.90 -12.67 5.49
CA GLU A 5 -35.70 -13.48 5.26
C GLU A 5 -34.56 -12.93 6.14
N PRO A 6 -33.76 -13.81 6.80
CA PRO A 6 -32.69 -13.34 7.65
C PRO A 6 -31.76 -12.42 6.84
N PRO A 7 -31.27 -11.32 7.44
CA PRO A 7 -30.38 -10.41 6.74
C PRO A 7 -29.18 -11.18 6.20
N SER A 8 -28.83 -10.90 4.95
CA SER A 8 -27.67 -11.50 4.28
C SER A 8 -26.42 -11.40 5.15
N GLU A 9 -25.58 -12.43 5.08
CA GLU A 9 -24.25 -12.45 5.70
C GLU A 9 -23.37 -11.29 5.23
N TYR A 10 -23.64 -10.77 4.03
CA TYR A 10 -22.92 -9.66 3.40
C TYR A 10 -23.76 -8.38 3.41
N LEU A 11 -23.07 -7.25 3.50
CA LEU A 11 -23.67 -5.94 3.29
C LEU A 11 -24.16 -5.82 1.84
N SER A 12 -25.33 -5.22 1.66
CA SER A 12 -25.78 -4.74 0.35
C SER A 12 -24.91 -3.57 -0.15
N THR A 13 -24.97 -3.24 -1.43
CA THR A 13 -24.18 -2.13 -2.00
C THR A 13 -24.51 -0.78 -1.36
N THR A 14 -25.78 -0.56 -0.98
CA THR A 14 -26.20 0.63 -0.22
C THR A 14 -25.62 0.65 1.19
N GLU A 15 -25.58 -0.50 1.88
CA GLU A 15 -24.95 -0.58 3.20
C GLU A 15 -23.43 -0.43 3.12
N VAL A 16 -22.80 -0.89 2.04
CA VAL A 16 -21.38 -0.64 1.75
C VAL A 16 -21.11 0.84 1.56
N ASP A 17 -21.91 1.54 0.75
CA ASP A 17 -21.78 2.99 0.54
C ASP A 17 -21.89 3.75 1.87
N GLN A 18 -22.92 3.45 2.68
CA GLN A 18 -23.07 4.05 3.99
C GLN A 18 -21.87 3.76 4.90
N ALA A 19 -21.40 2.51 4.95
CA ALA A 19 -20.26 2.13 5.77
C ALA A 19 -18.95 2.81 5.32
N LEU A 20 -18.80 3.10 4.03
CA LEU A 20 -17.67 3.85 3.50
C LEU A 20 -17.77 5.35 3.86
N GLN A 21 -18.97 5.92 3.87
CA GLN A 21 -19.20 7.31 4.27
C GLN A 21 -19.01 7.53 5.78
N ASP A 22 -19.33 6.50 6.59
CA ASP A 22 -19.21 6.56 8.06
C ASP A 22 -17.76 6.37 8.57
N LEU A 23 -16.82 6.00 7.69
CA LEU A 23 -15.40 5.87 8.04
C LEU A 23 -14.85 7.20 8.58
N SER A 24 -14.27 7.14 9.78
CA SER A 24 -13.58 8.29 10.36
C SER A 24 -12.31 8.63 9.58
N GLY A 25 -11.83 9.87 9.72
CA GLY A 25 -10.57 10.31 9.11
C GLY A 25 -9.39 9.40 9.50
N ALA A 26 -9.34 8.93 10.76
CA ALA A 26 -8.29 8.02 11.23
C ALA A 26 -8.39 6.62 10.61
N GLU A 27 -9.59 6.12 10.32
CA GLU A 27 -9.75 4.84 9.61
C GLU A 27 -9.38 4.97 8.13
N TRP A 28 -9.73 6.10 7.49
CA TRP A 28 -9.25 6.41 6.14
C TRP A 28 -7.73 6.54 6.08
N ALA A 29 -7.11 7.19 7.07
CA ALA A 29 -5.66 7.29 7.18
C ALA A 29 -5.04 5.89 7.27
N ARG A 30 -5.56 5.02 8.14
CA ARG A 30 -5.10 3.62 8.26
C ARG A 30 -5.28 2.83 6.95
N ALA A 31 -6.40 2.99 6.26
CA ALA A 31 -6.63 2.32 4.98
C ALA A 31 -5.66 2.80 3.87
N LYS A 32 -5.35 4.11 3.84
CA LYS A 32 -4.34 4.69 2.95
C LYS A 32 -2.92 4.26 3.29
N SER A 33 -2.61 4.06 4.56
CA SER A 33 -1.34 3.43 4.93
C SER A 33 -1.31 2.01 4.37
N GLU A 34 -2.28 1.16 4.72
CA GLU A 34 -2.33 -0.25 4.26
C GLU A 34 -2.22 -0.41 2.73
N CYS A 35 -2.80 0.49 1.94
CA CYS A 35 -2.76 0.38 0.48
C CYS A 35 -1.36 0.52 -0.11
N ARG A 36 -0.52 1.40 0.43
CA ARG A 36 0.88 1.58 -0.01
C ARG A 36 1.74 0.37 0.31
N TRP A 37 1.42 -0.32 1.40
CA TRP A 37 2.11 -1.55 1.79
C TRP A 37 1.78 -2.68 0.81
N ILE A 38 0.50 -2.82 0.46
CA ILE A 38 0.04 -3.85 -0.47
C ILE A 38 0.49 -3.55 -1.91
N SER A 39 0.49 -2.27 -2.31
CA SER A 39 0.90 -1.84 -3.66
C SER A 39 2.42 -1.78 -3.85
N GLY A 40 3.23 -1.90 -2.80
CA GLY A 40 4.68 -1.63 -2.82
C GLY A 40 5.51 -2.42 -3.83
N ASN A 41 4.92 -3.38 -4.54
CA ASN A 41 5.54 -4.13 -5.64
C ASN A 41 4.49 -4.48 -6.73
N LEU A 42 3.45 -3.65 -6.89
CA LEU A 42 2.39 -3.89 -7.86
C LEU A 42 2.58 -2.99 -9.09
N PRO A 43 2.98 -3.56 -10.25
CA PRO A 43 3.16 -2.76 -11.46
C PRO A 43 1.83 -2.12 -11.89
N GLY A 44 1.89 -0.84 -12.26
CA GLY A 44 0.73 -0.11 -12.80
C GLY A 44 -0.30 0.37 -11.77
N PHE A 45 -0.06 0.20 -10.46
CA PHE A 45 -0.94 0.70 -9.41
C PHE A 45 -0.16 1.53 -8.37
N SER A 46 -0.56 2.78 -8.16
CA SER A 46 -0.21 3.45 -6.91
C SER A 46 -1.06 2.86 -5.76
N GLY A 47 -0.62 3.07 -4.52
CA GLY A 47 -1.41 2.66 -3.35
C GLY A 47 -2.81 3.28 -3.37
N ASN A 48 -2.91 4.55 -3.78
CA ASN A 48 -4.19 5.24 -3.87
C ASN A 48 -5.09 4.61 -4.95
N ASP A 49 -4.53 4.22 -6.10
CA ASP A 49 -5.29 3.53 -7.15
C ASP A 49 -5.84 2.20 -6.65
N LEU A 50 -5.04 1.45 -5.89
CA LEU A 50 -5.44 0.17 -5.32
C LEU A 50 -6.59 0.33 -4.29
N LEU A 51 -6.52 1.37 -3.45
CA LEU A 51 -7.57 1.67 -2.49
C LEU A 51 -8.87 2.12 -3.19
N GLN A 52 -8.76 2.98 -4.21
CA GLN A 52 -9.91 3.43 -4.97
C GLN A 52 -10.58 2.27 -5.72
N GLU A 53 -9.77 1.42 -6.36
CA GLU A 53 -10.27 0.22 -7.03
C GLU A 53 -10.97 -0.73 -6.05
N ALA A 54 -10.45 -0.86 -4.83
CA ALA A 54 -11.11 -1.64 -3.77
C ALA A 54 -12.50 -1.07 -3.42
N CYS A 55 -12.63 0.25 -3.26
CA CYS A 55 -13.91 0.92 -3.03
C CYS A 55 -14.87 0.71 -4.21
N VAL A 56 -14.40 0.90 -5.45
CA VAL A 56 -15.20 0.71 -6.67
C VAL A 56 -15.74 -0.72 -6.76
N ARG A 57 -14.89 -1.74 -6.54
CA ARG A 57 -15.33 -3.14 -6.61
C ARG A 57 -16.30 -3.52 -5.51
N LEU A 58 -16.19 -2.93 -4.32
CA LEU A 58 -17.15 -3.12 -3.23
C LEU A 58 -18.51 -2.48 -3.57
N LEU A 59 -18.51 -1.24 -4.07
CA LEU A 59 -19.73 -0.51 -4.46
C LEU A 59 -20.44 -1.14 -5.66
N ALA A 60 -19.67 -1.69 -6.61
CA ALA A 60 -20.19 -2.40 -7.77
C ALA A 60 -20.64 -3.85 -7.46
N GLY A 61 -20.39 -4.35 -6.24
CA GLY A 61 -20.71 -5.73 -5.86
C GLY A 61 -19.78 -6.81 -6.43
N GLY A 62 -18.65 -6.43 -7.05
CA GLY A 62 -17.62 -7.36 -7.52
C GLY A 62 -16.78 -7.97 -6.39
N ARG A 63 -16.83 -7.37 -5.20
CA ARG A 63 -16.29 -7.89 -3.94
C ARG A 63 -17.33 -7.70 -2.84
N HIS A 64 -17.34 -8.61 -1.86
CA HIS A 64 -18.37 -8.64 -0.81
C HIS A 64 -17.80 -8.25 0.55
N TRP A 65 -18.53 -7.40 1.28
CA TRP A 65 -18.21 -7.05 2.66
C TRP A 65 -19.07 -7.88 3.62
N LYS A 66 -18.44 -8.77 4.38
CA LYS A 66 -19.12 -9.55 5.41
C LYS A 66 -19.55 -8.68 6.59
N ARG A 67 -20.81 -8.82 7.01
CA ARG A 67 -21.37 -8.05 8.13
C ARG A 67 -20.59 -8.32 9.41
N GLY A 68 -20.32 -7.25 10.17
CA GLY A 68 -19.56 -7.30 11.43
C GLY A 68 -18.03 -7.30 11.27
N VAL A 69 -17.51 -7.29 10.03
CA VAL A 69 -16.07 -7.12 9.78
C VAL A 69 -15.73 -5.62 9.72
N PRO A 70 -14.70 -5.14 10.44
CA PRO A 70 -14.30 -3.73 10.41
C PRO A 70 -13.89 -3.25 9.01
N ALA A 71 -14.16 -1.99 8.70
CA ALA A 71 -13.94 -1.40 7.37
C ALA A 71 -12.49 -1.48 6.89
N VAL A 72 -11.54 -1.10 7.74
CA VAL A 72 -10.10 -1.16 7.39
C VAL A 72 -9.66 -2.61 7.08
N VAL A 73 -10.19 -3.59 7.82
CA VAL A 73 -9.89 -5.02 7.59
C VAL A 73 -10.47 -5.49 6.26
N THR A 74 -11.72 -5.11 5.95
CA THR A 74 -12.33 -5.43 4.66
C THR A 74 -11.55 -4.81 3.51
N LEU A 75 -11.22 -3.51 3.58
CA LEU A 75 -10.45 -2.82 2.55
C LEU A 75 -9.07 -3.46 2.35
N LYS A 76 -8.36 -3.78 3.44
CA LYS A 76 -7.08 -4.51 3.40
C LYS A 76 -7.19 -5.84 2.66
N ASN A 77 -8.22 -6.63 2.96
CA ASN A 77 -8.42 -7.94 2.33
C ASN A 77 -8.77 -7.81 0.84
N VAL A 78 -9.62 -6.84 0.48
CA VAL A 78 -9.98 -6.58 -0.92
C VAL A 78 -8.76 -6.11 -1.70
N MET A 79 -7.98 -5.17 -1.17
CA MET A 79 -6.74 -4.68 -1.79
C MET A 79 -5.73 -5.82 -2.00
N ARG A 80 -5.55 -6.72 -1.02
CA ARG A 80 -4.68 -7.90 -1.18
C ARG A 80 -5.15 -8.83 -2.29
N SER A 81 -6.46 -9.06 -2.38
CA SER A 81 -7.03 -9.86 -3.46
C SER A 81 -6.79 -9.22 -4.82
N ILE A 82 -7.03 -7.91 -4.97
CA ILE A 82 -6.78 -7.19 -6.22
C ILE A 82 -5.30 -7.27 -6.59
N ALA A 83 -4.40 -7.02 -5.64
CA ALA A 83 -2.97 -7.10 -5.88
C ALA A 83 -2.52 -8.51 -6.28
N SER A 84 -3.11 -9.56 -5.70
CA SER A 84 -2.86 -10.95 -6.10
C SER A 84 -3.31 -11.21 -7.53
N ASP A 85 -4.57 -10.88 -7.86
CA ASP A 85 -5.13 -11.07 -9.20
C ASP A 85 -4.30 -10.33 -10.26
N THR A 86 -3.87 -9.11 -9.96
CA THR A 86 -3.02 -8.30 -10.86
C THR A 86 -1.64 -8.94 -11.05
N ARG A 87 -0.99 -9.43 -9.99
CA ARG A 87 0.30 -10.13 -10.11
C ARG A 87 0.20 -11.41 -10.95
N GLU A 88 -0.87 -12.18 -10.76
CA GLU A 88 -1.15 -13.38 -11.56
C GLU A 88 -1.36 -13.01 -13.03
N SER A 89 -2.14 -11.97 -13.31
CA SER A 89 -2.37 -11.49 -14.68
C SER A 89 -1.11 -11.00 -15.40
N ILE A 90 -0.14 -10.45 -14.66
CA ILE A 90 1.16 -10.02 -15.22
C ILE A 90 2.06 -11.23 -15.47
N LYS A 91 2.10 -12.18 -14.54
CA LYS A 91 2.88 -13.42 -14.69
C LYS A 91 2.42 -14.25 -15.90
N ASP A 92 1.11 -14.31 -16.12
CA ASP A 92 0.51 -15.07 -17.21
C ASP A 92 0.32 -14.22 -18.49
N GLY A 93 0.65 -12.92 -18.42
CA GLY A 93 0.51 -11.95 -19.49
C GLY A 93 1.69 -11.97 -20.48
N PRO A 94 1.47 -11.63 -21.77
CA PRO A 94 2.52 -11.64 -22.79
C PRO A 94 3.48 -10.43 -22.75
N MET A 95 3.33 -9.50 -21.80
CA MET A 95 4.14 -8.28 -21.70
C MET A 95 4.92 -8.23 -20.37
N ASP A 96 6.24 -8.13 -20.47
CA ASP A 96 7.08 -7.76 -19.34
C ASP A 96 6.93 -6.25 -19.09
N VAL A 97 6.31 -5.89 -17.96
CA VAL A 97 6.04 -4.50 -17.56
C VAL A 97 7.34 -3.73 -17.26
N TYR A 98 8.48 -4.43 -17.13
CA TYR A 98 9.81 -3.84 -16.95
C TYR A 98 10.63 -3.77 -18.23
N ALA A 99 10.10 -4.20 -19.38
CA ALA A 99 10.77 -4.04 -20.66
C ALA A 99 10.78 -2.55 -21.04
N ILE A 100 11.96 -1.92 -20.94
CA ILE A 100 12.22 -0.59 -21.47
C ILE A 100 12.03 -0.68 -22.99
N VAL A 101 11.03 0.04 -23.52
CA VAL A 101 10.92 0.26 -24.96
C VAL A 101 11.99 1.29 -25.31
N ASP A 102 13.09 0.84 -25.89
CA ASP A 102 14.07 1.72 -26.51
C ASP A 102 13.41 2.33 -27.76
N GLU A 103 12.81 3.51 -27.60
CA GLU A 103 12.40 4.34 -28.72
C GLU A 103 13.65 4.90 -29.39
N GLY A 104 14.33 4.05 -30.16
CA GLY A 104 15.34 4.48 -31.11
C GLY A 104 14.67 5.34 -32.19
N ALA A 105 14.81 6.67 -32.10
CA ALA A 105 14.58 7.55 -33.23
C ALA A 105 15.38 8.86 -33.13
N GLY A 106 16.39 8.98 -34.01
CA GLY A 106 16.61 10.22 -34.77
C GLY A 106 17.47 11.31 -34.15
N VAL A 107 18.72 11.39 -34.61
CA VAL A 107 19.54 12.60 -34.62
C VAL A 107 18.87 13.73 -35.41
N GLU A 108 18.79 14.96 -34.85
CA GLU A 108 19.50 16.18 -35.31
C GLU A 108 18.94 17.48 -34.67
N ASP A 109 19.82 18.14 -33.90
CA ASP A 109 20.06 19.58 -33.68
C ASP A 109 18.93 20.63 -33.78
N ASN A 110 18.64 21.35 -32.68
CA ASN A 110 19.24 22.66 -32.38
C ASN A 110 18.37 23.51 -31.40
N ASP A 111 19.10 24.15 -30.49
CA ASP A 111 18.88 25.46 -29.87
C ASP A 111 18.16 25.62 -28.51
N GLU A 112 18.78 26.53 -27.77
CA GLU A 112 18.83 26.75 -26.33
C GLU A 112 17.47 27.01 -25.65
N SER A 113 17.15 26.20 -24.64
CA SER A 113 16.29 26.63 -23.54
C SER A 113 16.75 25.97 -22.25
N ALA A 114 16.95 26.78 -21.23
CA ALA A 114 17.59 26.45 -19.96
C ALA A 114 17.15 25.10 -19.39
N THR A 115 18.03 24.11 -19.53
CA THR A 115 17.89 22.82 -18.86
C THR A 115 18.08 23.05 -17.37
N SER A 116 16.97 23.23 -16.65
CA SER A 116 16.94 22.88 -15.24
C SER A 116 17.33 21.41 -15.18
N ILE A 117 18.58 21.14 -14.78
CA ILE A 117 19.07 19.80 -14.49
C ILE A 117 18.27 19.34 -13.26
N CYS A 118 17.04 18.89 -13.46
CA CYS A 118 16.47 17.91 -12.58
C CYS A 118 17.44 16.74 -12.66
N ALA A 119 18.15 16.47 -11.57
CA ALA A 119 18.85 15.22 -11.43
C ALA A 119 17.79 14.12 -11.54
N VAL A 120 17.57 13.63 -12.77
CA VAL A 120 16.94 12.35 -12.99
C VAL A 120 17.97 11.38 -12.44
N GLU A 121 17.79 10.98 -11.17
CA GLU A 121 18.45 9.77 -10.72
C GLU A 121 18.00 8.68 -11.68
N LEU A 122 18.89 8.33 -12.62
CA LEU A 122 18.77 7.15 -13.46
C LEU A 122 18.84 5.96 -12.49
N GLN A 123 17.69 5.62 -11.91
CA GLN A 123 17.49 4.44 -11.10
C GLN A 123 17.69 3.25 -12.04
N THR A 124 18.87 2.62 -11.99
CA THR A 124 19.14 1.43 -12.79
C THR A 124 18.19 0.31 -12.34
N PRO A 125 17.82 -0.62 -13.24
CA PRO A 125 16.94 -1.75 -12.89
C PRO A 125 17.43 -2.50 -11.64
N ASP A 126 18.74 -2.68 -11.50
CA ASP A 126 19.35 -3.32 -10.33
C ASP A 126 19.12 -2.54 -9.03
N ARG A 127 19.14 -1.20 -9.07
CA ARG A 127 18.87 -0.36 -7.89
C ARG A 127 17.41 -0.40 -7.49
N VAL A 128 16.51 -0.42 -8.46
CA VAL A 128 15.08 -0.58 -8.22
C VAL A 128 14.80 -1.97 -7.63
N ALA A 129 15.42 -3.03 -8.18
CA ALA A 129 15.28 -4.38 -7.66
C ALA A 129 15.82 -4.52 -6.23
N ASP A 130 16.98 -3.95 -5.92
CA ASP A 130 17.56 -3.96 -4.58
C ASP A 130 16.71 -3.15 -3.59
N ALA A 131 16.25 -1.95 -3.96
CA ALA A 131 15.34 -1.15 -3.13
C ALA A 131 14.02 -1.89 -2.85
N ASN A 132 13.47 -2.57 -3.87
CA ASN A 132 12.26 -3.39 -3.73
C ASN A 132 12.48 -4.59 -2.81
N ALA A 133 13.63 -5.26 -2.91
CA ALA A 133 14.00 -6.36 -2.02
C ALA A 133 14.13 -5.88 -0.57
N GLN A 134 14.73 -4.70 -0.35
CA GLN A 134 14.87 -4.09 0.97
C GLN A 134 13.52 -3.70 1.58
N LEU A 135 12.63 -3.11 0.77
CA LEU A 135 11.26 -2.85 1.20
C LEU A 135 10.53 -4.14 1.57
N ALA A 136 10.60 -5.18 0.74
CA ALA A 136 9.98 -6.46 1.02
C ALA A 136 10.49 -7.10 2.32
N ALA A 137 11.81 -7.03 2.59
CA ALA A 137 12.41 -7.53 3.82
C ALA A 137 11.91 -6.77 5.07
N LEU A 138 11.86 -5.43 4.99
CA LEU A 138 11.29 -4.59 6.05
C LEU A 138 9.83 -4.94 6.32
N GLN A 139 9.04 -5.10 5.26
CA GLN A 139 7.62 -5.47 5.34
C GLN A 139 7.42 -6.84 6.02
N GLU A 140 8.22 -7.84 5.65
CA GLU A 140 8.12 -9.18 6.26
C GLU A 140 8.55 -9.14 7.74
N ALA A 141 9.59 -8.39 8.09
CA ALA A 141 10.05 -8.29 9.48
C ALA A 141 8.99 -7.71 10.44
N VAL A 142 8.15 -6.79 9.96
CA VAL A 142 7.08 -6.17 10.77
C VAL A 142 5.73 -6.90 10.68
N LYS A 143 5.63 -7.96 9.87
CA LYS A 143 4.40 -8.71 9.66
C LYS A 143 3.84 -9.26 10.96
N GLY A 144 2.53 -9.10 11.14
CA GLY A 144 1.82 -9.51 12.36
C GLY A 144 1.93 -8.53 13.54
N ASP A 145 2.72 -7.46 13.43
CA ASP A 145 2.73 -6.33 14.36
C ASP A 145 2.17 -5.09 13.69
N ASP A 146 0.84 -4.95 13.78
CA ASP A 146 0.09 -3.88 13.09
C ASP A 146 0.57 -2.48 13.49
N ASP A 147 0.99 -2.28 14.74
CA ASP A 147 1.50 -1.00 15.20
C ASP A 147 2.86 -0.65 14.59
N ALA A 148 3.76 -1.63 14.52
CA ALA A 148 5.07 -1.44 13.89
C ALA A 148 4.94 -1.25 12.38
N GLN A 149 3.99 -1.95 11.74
CA GLN A 149 3.64 -1.73 10.33
C GLN A 149 3.20 -0.27 10.12
N LEU A 150 2.18 0.20 10.84
CA LEU A 150 1.67 1.56 10.72
C LEU A 150 2.75 2.63 10.97
N LEU A 151 3.62 2.42 11.95
CA LEU A 151 4.70 3.35 12.26
C LEU A 151 5.78 3.40 11.15
N LEU A 152 6.15 2.25 10.59
CA LEU A 152 7.09 2.19 9.45
C LEU A 152 6.55 3.01 8.27
N MET A 153 5.24 2.97 8.04
CA MET A 153 4.59 3.73 6.98
C MET A 153 4.61 5.23 7.25
N ALA A 154 4.25 5.66 8.46
CA ALA A 154 4.33 7.06 8.84
C ALA A 154 5.75 7.61 8.60
N TRP A 155 6.79 6.84 8.94
CA TRP A 155 8.19 7.25 8.69
C TRP A 155 8.54 7.31 7.20
N ALA A 156 8.05 6.38 6.38
CA ALA A 156 8.24 6.43 4.93
C ALA A 156 7.59 7.67 4.29
N GLU A 157 6.58 8.24 4.94
CA GLU A 157 5.90 9.48 4.55
C GLU A 157 6.55 10.75 5.12
N GLY A 158 7.65 10.60 5.87
CA GLY A 158 8.32 11.69 6.57
C GLY A 158 7.59 12.17 7.83
N LEU A 159 6.54 11.46 8.26
CA LEU A 159 5.81 11.76 9.49
C LEU A 159 6.57 11.16 10.68
N HIS A 160 6.90 12.00 11.65
CA HIS A 160 7.65 11.60 12.85
C HIS A 160 7.02 12.13 14.13
N GLY A 161 7.45 11.54 15.26
CA GLY A 161 7.13 12.09 16.58
C GLY A 161 5.64 12.22 16.86
N LYS A 162 5.21 13.43 17.21
CA LYS A 162 3.82 13.74 17.60
C LYS A 162 2.88 13.67 16.40
N ASP A 163 3.32 14.13 15.24
CA ASP A 163 2.50 14.16 14.01
C ASP A 163 2.14 12.75 13.57
N ALA A 164 3.11 11.83 13.61
CA ALA A 164 2.84 10.40 13.38
C ALA A 164 1.89 9.80 14.43
N ALA A 165 2.00 10.19 15.70
CA ALA A 165 1.12 9.67 16.74
C ALA A 165 -0.32 10.18 16.59
N GLU A 166 -0.50 11.44 16.23
CA GLU A 166 -1.81 12.04 15.95
C GLU A 166 -2.46 11.38 14.73
N GLU A 167 -1.71 11.24 13.62
CA GLU A 167 -2.20 10.62 12.39
C GLU A 167 -2.60 9.14 12.59
N LEU A 168 -1.80 8.39 13.35
CA LEU A 168 -2.06 6.97 13.62
C LEU A 168 -3.11 6.76 14.73
N GLY A 169 -3.47 7.83 15.46
CA GLY A 169 -4.32 7.76 16.65
C GLY A 169 -3.68 6.94 17.77
N PHE A 170 -2.36 6.99 17.89
CA PHE A 170 -1.61 6.30 18.92
C PHE A 170 -1.48 7.18 20.16
N ASP A 171 -1.73 6.61 21.33
CA ASP A 171 -1.25 7.24 22.56
C ASP A 171 0.29 7.16 22.61
N MET A 172 0.90 8.02 23.42
CA MET A 172 2.37 8.13 23.51
C MET A 172 3.04 6.82 23.98
N LYS A 173 2.36 6.01 24.80
CA LYS A 173 2.92 4.73 25.29
C LYS A 173 2.92 3.69 24.19
N ARG A 174 1.82 3.58 23.45
CA ARG A 174 1.69 2.70 22.26
C ARG A 174 2.70 3.10 21.20
N MET A 175 2.86 4.40 20.95
CA MET A 175 3.85 4.94 20.01
C MET A 175 5.28 4.56 20.39
N ASP A 176 5.69 4.79 21.64
CA ASP A 176 7.04 4.44 22.11
C ASP A 176 7.29 2.93 22.06
N ALA A 177 6.29 2.12 22.43
CA ALA A 177 6.37 0.68 22.35
C ALA A 177 6.50 0.18 20.90
N ALA A 178 5.73 0.75 19.97
CA ALA A 178 5.78 0.43 18.55
C ALA A 178 7.15 0.80 17.95
N ARG A 179 7.65 2.01 18.29
CA ARG A 179 8.98 2.49 17.86
C ARG A 179 10.09 1.54 18.26
N LYS A 180 10.18 1.18 19.55
CA LYS A 180 11.22 0.27 20.04
C LYS A 180 11.20 -1.09 19.36
N ARG A 181 10.01 -1.63 19.09
CA ARG A 181 9.86 -2.90 18.38
C ARG A 181 10.28 -2.79 16.91
N LEU A 182 9.94 -1.68 16.26
CA LEU A 182 10.34 -1.40 14.87
C LEU A 182 11.86 -1.24 14.75
N GLU A 183 12.47 -0.40 15.61
CA GLU A 183 13.92 -0.18 15.63
C GLU A 183 14.69 -1.49 15.84
N ARG A 184 14.22 -2.36 16.75
CA ARG A 184 14.83 -3.68 16.97
C ARG A 184 14.79 -4.57 15.73
N ARG A 185 13.69 -4.55 14.97
CA ARG A 185 13.58 -5.35 13.73
C ARG A 185 14.48 -4.82 12.62
N ILE A 186 14.54 -3.49 12.47
CA ILE A 186 15.42 -2.85 11.49
C ILE A 186 16.89 -3.15 11.83
N ALA A 187 17.25 -3.08 13.11
CA ALA A 187 18.60 -3.42 13.55
C ALA A 187 18.97 -4.88 13.24
N ALA A 188 18.07 -5.83 13.47
CA ALA A 188 18.29 -7.23 13.14
C ALA A 188 18.51 -7.45 11.63
N LEU A 189 17.69 -6.82 10.77
CA LEU A 189 17.87 -6.88 9.32
C LEU A 189 19.20 -6.27 8.86
N ALA A 190 19.64 -5.19 9.49
CA ALA A 190 20.92 -4.56 9.18
C ALA A 190 22.12 -5.43 9.59
N GLU A 191 22.00 -6.17 10.68
CA GLU A 191 23.03 -7.11 11.17
C GLU A 191 23.14 -8.34 10.26
N GLU A 192 22.02 -8.96 9.87
CA GLU A 192 21.97 -10.08 8.94
C GLU A 192 22.67 -9.74 7.60
N ARG A 193 22.44 -8.53 7.09
CA ARG A 193 23.09 -8.03 5.87
C ARG A 193 24.57 -7.70 6.03
N SER A 194 25.04 -7.43 7.24
CA SER A 194 26.46 -7.15 7.49
C SER A 194 27.29 -8.44 7.56
N THR A 195 26.62 -9.60 7.63
CA THR A 195 27.23 -10.93 7.68
C THR A 195 27.20 -11.71 6.36
N GLU A 196 26.51 -11.21 5.33
CA GLU A 196 26.57 -11.69 3.93
C GLU A 196 27.68 -10.99 3.13
#